data_AF-A0A9E6PZ69-F1
#
_entry.id   AF-A0A9E6PZ69-F1
#
_cell.length_a   1.000
_cell.length_b   1.000
_cell.length_c   1.000
_cell.angle_alpha   90.00
_cell.angle_beta   90.00
_cell.angle_gamma   90.00
#
_symmetry.space_group_name_H-M   'P 1'
#
loop_
_entity.id
_entity.type
_entity.pdbx_description
1 polymer ?
#
loop_
_entity_poly.entity_id
_entity_poly.type
_entity_poly.pdbx_seq_one_letter_code
_entity_poly.pdbx_strand_id
1 'polypeptide(L)'
;MKISVDKLVAFCWALPLACVGLMLLPYAVAGDQQFYRGFYENLPGLSLAQGYAFYKNQLGTSEPGYFLLMYLLSPWLLKDVVIGFINFVLYYHVFLWLRRQRVSLLLYPLLACNFYLMVLSFSAERVKLALVFFLVGYSLRGVLRYLALGLSLVTQVQMLLLLLGARVEGVLAVCRQLARGRVGSGFVSLLLTLLGGLILLLLLREHIASKFSHYAGVWGGATALIKPLIFTAMTLFYARGRVVEAFLVSLPMVVAAYFIGSERVVIFSYFVFMFYAAPYRRGLNLGVIAASVFFAYGGIGFLRRMVEFGDGFAGIY
;
A
#
# COMPACT_ATOMS: atom_id res chain seq x y z
N MET A 1 -12.79 27.08 -11.46
CA MET A 1 -12.57 25.63 -11.61
C MET A 1 -13.65 24.89 -10.82
N LYS A 2 -14.60 24.19 -11.46
CA LYS A 2 -15.69 23.51 -10.73
C LYS A 2 -15.15 22.26 -10.02
N ILE A 3 -15.12 22.26 -8.68
CA ILE A 3 -14.75 21.07 -7.89
C ILE A 3 -15.88 20.05 -8.07
N SER A 4 -15.53 18.82 -8.50
CA SER A 4 -16.52 17.75 -8.64
C SER A 4 -17.00 17.29 -7.26
N VAL A 5 -18.30 17.00 -7.13
CA VAL A 5 -18.92 16.54 -5.87
C VAL A 5 -18.16 15.37 -5.25
N ASP A 6 -17.65 14.42 -6.04
CA ASP A 6 -16.87 13.28 -5.53
C ASP A 6 -15.57 13.70 -4.83
N LYS A 7 -14.91 14.76 -5.30
CA LYS A 7 -13.69 15.29 -4.67
C LYS A 7 -14.03 15.96 -3.34
N LEU A 8 -15.14 16.71 -3.31
CA LEU A 8 -15.61 17.35 -2.08
C LEU A 8 -15.97 16.30 -1.01
N VAL A 9 -16.74 15.27 -1.38
CA VAL A 9 -17.10 14.19 -0.44
C VAL A 9 -15.84 13.46 0.06
N ALA A 10 -14.89 13.13 -0.81
CA ALA A 10 -13.64 12.50 -0.40
C ALA A 10 -12.84 13.39 0.57
N PHE A 11 -12.80 14.70 0.31
CA PHE A 11 -12.15 15.68 1.18
C PHE A 11 -12.82 15.74 2.56
N CYS A 12 -14.16 15.83 2.61
CA CYS A 12 -14.93 15.89 3.86
C CYS A 12 -14.75 14.65 4.74
N TRP A 13 -14.49 13.47 4.15
CA TRP A 13 -14.18 12.26 4.91
C TRP A 13 -12.70 12.16 5.32
N ALA A 14 -11.79 12.58 4.45
CA ALA A 14 -10.36 12.50 4.71
C ALA A 14 -9.89 13.49 5.79
N LEU A 15 -10.44 14.70 5.81
CA LEU A 15 -10.00 15.76 6.73
C LEU A 15 -10.22 15.39 8.21
N PRO A 16 -11.42 14.97 8.67
CA PRO A 16 -11.61 14.58 10.07
C PRO A 16 -10.72 13.41 10.49
N LEU A 17 -10.52 12.42 9.60
CA LEU A 17 -9.66 11.28 9.89
C LEU A 17 -8.18 11.66 9.98
N ALA A 18 -7.73 12.60 9.16
CA ALA A 18 -6.39 13.16 9.28
C ALA A 18 -6.21 13.95 10.58
N CYS A 19 -7.21 14.75 10.99
CA CYS A 19 -7.19 15.47 12.25
C CYS A 19 -7.16 14.53 13.46
N VAL A 20 -8.03 13.51 13.49
CA VAL A 20 -8.01 12.46 14.52
C VAL A 20 -6.68 11.71 14.50
N GLY A 21 -6.17 11.38 13.32
CA GLY A 21 -4.84 10.77 13.17
C GLY A 21 -3.74 11.62 13.78
N LEU A 22 -3.75 12.94 13.55
CA LEU A 22 -2.78 13.87 14.11
C LEU A 22 -2.88 13.97 15.65
N MET A 23 -4.07 13.85 16.21
CA MET A 23 -4.27 13.78 17.67
C MET A 23 -3.75 12.46 18.27
N LEU A 24 -3.79 11.37 17.49
CA LEU A 24 -3.37 10.04 17.94
C LEU A 24 -1.88 9.75 17.71
N LEU A 25 -1.23 10.41 16.74
CA LEU A 25 0.19 10.21 16.44
C LEU A 25 1.13 10.36 17.64
N PRO A 26 0.95 11.32 18.57
CA PRO A 26 1.80 11.45 19.76
C PRO A 26 1.80 10.23 20.68
N TYR A 27 0.74 9.41 20.65
CA TYR A 27 0.68 8.18 21.44
C TYR A 27 1.49 7.05 20.80
N ALA A 28 1.74 7.09 19.50
CA ALA A 28 2.52 6.07 18.81
C ALA A 28 4.03 6.31 18.99
N VAL A 29 4.57 5.86 20.12
CA VAL A 29 5.97 6.10 20.52
C VAL A 29 6.86 4.85 20.49
N ALA A 30 6.27 3.65 20.52
CA ALA A 30 7.00 2.40 20.63
C ALA A 30 6.99 1.58 19.32
N GLY A 31 7.63 0.40 19.35
CA GLY A 31 7.74 -0.48 18.19
C GLY A 31 8.44 0.17 17.00
N ASP A 32 7.90 -0.03 15.81
CA ASP A 32 8.42 0.58 14.57
C ASP A 32 8.53 2.11 14.64
N GLN A 33 7.61 2.77 15.38
CA GLN A 33 7.55 4.22 15.44
C GLN A 33 8.75 4.85 16.15
N GLN A 34 9.32 4.15 17.13
CA GLN A 34 10.55 4.58 17.81
C GLN A 34 11.70 4.75 16.81
N PHE A 35 11.87 3.78 15.90
CA PHE A 35 12.92 3.85 14.88
C PHE A 35 12.68 4.97 13.88
N TYR A 36 11.42 5.18 13.45
CA TYR A 36 11.09 6.27 12.52
C TYR A 36 11.22 7.66 13.15
N ARG A 37 10.84 7.83 14.43
CA ARG A 37 11.01 9.09 15.17
C ARG A 37 12.50 9.40 15.37
N GLY A 38 13.25 8.44 15.90
CA GLY A 38 14.70 8.58 16.07
C GLY A 38 15.43 8.83 14.76
N PHE A 39 15.00 8.20 13.66
CA PHE A 39 15.53 8.52 12.33
C PHE A 39 15.27 9.99 11.96
N TYR A 40 14.01 10.44 12.04
CA TYR A 40 13.60 11.77 11.59
C TYR A 40 14.25 12.90 12.40
N GLU A 41 14.33 12.75 13.72
CA GLU A 41 14.85 13.78 14.63
C GLU A 41 16.37 13.97 14.53
N ASN A 42 17.11 12.92 14.14
CA ASN A 42 18.56 12.96 13.99
C ASN A 42 19.02 13.26 12.55
N LEU A 43 18.09 13.47 11.60
CA LEU A 43 18.42 13.87 10.23
C LEU A 43 18.99 15.30 10.10
N PRO A 44 18.43 16.31 10.80
CA PRO A 44 18.93 17.67 10.68
C PRO A 44 20.42 17.75 11.07
N GLY A 45 21.26 18.25 10.17
CA GLY A 45 22.70 18.41 10.38
C GLY A 45 23.58 17.31 9.78
N LEU A 46 23.00 16.20 9.31
CA LEU A 46 23.75 15.18 8.56
C LEU A 46 23.84 15.54 7.07
N SER A 47 24.99 15.27 6.45
CA SER A 47 25.11 15.31 4.99
C SER A 47 24.25 14.21 4.33
N LEU A 48 23.88 14.36 3.05
CA LEU A 48 23.04 13.38 2.34
C LEU A 48 23.59 11.94 2.43
N ALA A 49 24.92 11.77 2.30
CA ALA A 49 25.55 10.46 2.38
C ALA A 49 25.52 9.87 3.80
N GLN A 50 25.81 10.69 4.82
CA GLN A 50 25.74 10.28 6.23
C GLN A 50 24.31 9.97 6.65
N GLY A 51 23.35 10.82 6.26
CA GLY A 51 21.92 10.60 6.52
C GLY A 51 21.43 9.31 5.88
N TYR A 52 21.87 8.99 4.66
CA TYR A 52 21.49 7.73 4.01
C TYR A 52 22.11 6.50 4.68
N ALA A 53 23.38 6.60 5.12
CA ALA A 53 24.01 5.54 5.90
C ALA A 53 23.28 5.34 7.26
N PHE A 54 22.91 6.43 7.93
CA PHE A 54 22.13 6.41 9.17
C PHE A 54 20.75 5.80 8.96
N TYR A 55 20.04 6.17 7.89
CA TYR A 55 18.78 5.56 7.48
C TYR A 55 18.88 4.04 7.32
N LYS A 56 19.91 3.57 6.61
CA LYS A 56 20.12 2.15 6.36
C LYS A 56 20.36 1.37 7.64
N ASN A 57 21.13 1.95 8.57
CA ASN A 57 21.44 1.34 9.86
C ASN A 57 20.21 1.32 10.78
N GLN A 58 19.44 2.41 10.83
CA GLN A 58 18.31 2.54 11.75
C GLN A 58 17.07 1.75 11.31
N LEU A 59 16.76 1.72 10.01
CA LEU A 59 15.53 1.12 9.48
C LEU A 59 15.74 -0.19 8.70
N GLY A 60 16.99 -0.66 8.61
CA GLY A 60 17.35 -1.92 7.97
C GLY A 60 16.95 -1.98 6.50
N THR A 61 16.95 -0.84 5.80
CA THR A 61 16.51 -0.78 4.41
C THR A 61 17.34 0.16 3.55
N SER A 62 17.35 -0.10 2.25
CA SER A 62 18.10 0.68 1.26
C SER A 62 17.19 1.33 0.22
N GLU A 63 15.91 1.52 0.54
CA GLU A 63 14.94 2.15 -0.35
C GLU A 63 15.06 3.68 -0.26
N PRO A 64 15.52 4.39 -1.31
CA PRO A 64 15.87 5.80 -1.18
C PRO A 64 14.66 6.74 -1.22
N GLY A 65 13.50 6.30 -1.71
CA GLY A 65 12.34 7.19 -1.89
C GLY A 65 11.81 7.78 -0.57
N TYR A 66 11.69 6.95 0.47
CA TYR A 66 11.28 7.42 1.80
C TYR A 66 12.35 8.31 2.45
N PHE A 67 13.63 7.91 2.35
CA PHE A 67 14.76 8.67 2.86
C PHE A 67 14.79 10.09 2.29
N LEU A 68 14.74 10.23 0.96
CA LEU A 68 14.82 11.54 0.30
C LEU A 68 13.70 12.47 0.74
N LEU A 69 12.47 11.97 0.85
CA LEU A 69 11.35 12.80 1.31
C LEU A 69 11.55 13.28 2.76
N MET A 70 11.92 12.39 3.66
CA MET A 70 12.12 12.74 5.07
C MET A 70 13.34 13.65 5.26
N TYR A 71 14.43 13.40 4.55
CA TYR A 71 15.62 14.26 4.53
C TYR A 71 15.29 15.69 4.11
N LEU A 72 14.52 15.87 3.03
CA LEU A 72 14.14 17.19 2.54
C LEU A 72 13.18 17.94 3.49
N LEU A 73 12.26 17.24 4.16
CA LEU A 73 11.24 17.86 5.00
C LEU A 73 11.66 18.05 6.46
N SER A 74 12.58 17.23 6.97
CA SER A 74 13.00 17.24 8.39
C SER A 74 13.51 18.57 8.93
N PRO A 75 14.18 19.45 8.16
CA PRO A 75 14.60 20.75 8.70
C PRO A 75 13.45 21.74 8.89
N TRP A 76 12.31 21.52 8.24
CA TRP A 76 11.25 22.53 8.09
C TRP A 76 9.97 22.17 8.83
N LEU A 77 9.68 20.88 9.00
CA LEU A 77 8.41 20.38 9.51
C LEU A 77 8.63 19.38 10.63
N LEU A 78 7.69 19.34 11.56
CA LEU A 78 7.63 18.27 12.56
C LEU A 78 7.19 16.96 11.90
N LYS A 79 7.76 15.83 12.35
CA LYS A 79 7.42 14.50 11.83
C LYS A 79 5.92 14.26 11.79
N ASP A 80 5.22 14.55 12.90
CA ASP A 80 3.79 14.30 13.03
C ASP A 80 2.95 15.12 12.04
N VAL A 81 3.40 16.33 11.69
CA VAL A 81 2.75 17.16 10.66
C VAL A 81 2.95 16.55 9.27
N VAL A 82 4.16 16.10 8.94
CA VAL A 82 4.45 15.43 7.66
C VAL A 82 3.63 14.16 7.53
N ILE A 83 3.62 13.31 8.56
CA ILE A 83 2.86 12.06 8.57
C ILE A 83 1.35 12.31 8.55
N GLY A 84 0.85 13.31 9.27
CA GLY A 84 -0.54 13.74 9.23
C GLY A 84 -0.97 14.18 7.83
N PHE A 85 -0.13 14.94 7.13
CA PHE A 85 -0.39 15.32 5.74
C PHE A 85 -0.39 14.11 4.80
N ILE A 86 0.55 13.18 4.93
CA ILE A 86 0.58 11.95 4.13
C ILE A 86 -0.69 11.11 4.40
N ASN A 87 -1.12 11.00 5.65
CA ASN A 87 -2.37 10.32 6.03
C ASN A 87 -3.59 10.99 5.37
N PHE A 88 -3.66 12.33 5.37
CA PHE A 88 -4.70 13.06 4.66
C PHE A 88 -4.75 12.70 3.16
N VAL A 89 -3.59 12.73 2.48
CA VAL A 89 -3.52 12.40 1.05
C VAL A 89 -3.92 10.95 0.79
N LEU A 90 -3.51 10.01 1.66
CA LEU A 90 -3.90 8.61 1.60
C LEU A 90 -5.42 8.46 1.70
N TYR A 91 -6.03 8.96 2.77
CA TYR A 91 -7.48 8.86 2.98
C TYR A 91 -8.25 9.53 1.86
N TYR A 92 -7.82 10.72 1.42
CA TYR A 92 -8.45 11.42 0.31
C TYR A 92 -8.48 10.56 -0.97
N HIS A 93 -7.37 9.91 -1.34
CA HIS A 93 -7.33 9.06 -2.53
C HIS A 93 -8.12 7.77 -2.36
N VAL A 94 -8.12 7.17 -1.17
CA VAL A 94 -8.95 5.98 -0.86
C VAL A 94 -10.43 6.32 -0.99
N PHE A 95 -10.92 7.40 -0.35
CA PHE A 95 -12.33 7.79 -0.44
C PHE A 95 -12.72 8.29 -1.83
N LEU A 96 -11.81 8.95 -2.55
CA LEU A 96 -12.03 9.33 -3.95
C LEU A 96 -12.19 8.10 -4.84
N TRP A 97 -11.38 7.06 -4.62
CA TRP A 97 -11.52 5.79 -5.32
C TRP A 97 -12.86 5.11 -4.98
N LEU A 98 -13.23 5.01 -3.69
CA LEU A 98 -14.51 4.43 -3.26
C LEU A 98 -15.71 5.17 -3.88
N ARG A 99 -15.65 6.51 -3.94
CA ARG A 99 -16.69 7.34 -4.58
C ARG A 99 -16.81 7.05 -6.07
N ARG A 100 -15.69 6.96 -6.78
CA ARG A 100 -15.67 6.62 -8.22
C ARG A 100 -16.24 5.22 -8.48
N GLN A 101 -16.04 4.28 -7.57
CA GLN A 101 -16.64 2.94 -7.63
C GLN A 101 -18.09 2.88 -7.12
N ARG A 102 -18.70 4.03 -6.79
CA ARG A 102 -20.08 4.16 -6.29
C ARG A 102 -20.35 3.31 -5.04
N VAL A 103 -19.34 3.16 -4.18
CA VAL A 103 -19.49 2.46 -2.89
C VAL A 103 -20.44 3.24 -1.99
N SER A 104 -21.28 2.52 -1.23
CA SER A 104 -22.21 3.10 -0.28
C SER A 104 -21.47 3.87 0.81
N LEU A 105 -21.95 5.08 1.14
CA LEU A 105 -21.39 5.91 2.20
C LEU A 105 -21.47 5.25 3.58
N LEU A 106 -22.40 4.30 3.77
CA LEU A 106 -22.52 3.52 5.01
C LEU A 106 -21.24 2.72 5.34
N LEU A 107 -20.45 2.36 4.33
CA LEU A 107 -19.20 1.62 4.52
C LEU A 107 -18.03 2.52 4.92
N TYR A 108 -18.16 3.84 4.81
CA TYR A 108 -17.04 4.76 5.01
C TYR A 108 -16.50 4.72 6.44
N PRO A 109 -17.35 4.76 7.49
CA PRO A 109 -16.88 4.61 8.86
C PRO A 109 -16.21 3.25 9.11
N LEU A 110 -16.78 2.15 8.59
CA LEU A 110 -16.21 0.81 8.76
C LEU A 110 -14.83 0.69 8.10
N LEU A 111 -14.67 1.26 6.90
CA LEU A 111 -13.40 1.30 6.20
C LEU A 111 -12.42 2.26 6.87
N ALA A 112 -12.88 3.40 7.38
CA ALA A 112 -12.03 4.31 8.14
C ALA A 112 -11.43 3.61 9.36
N CYS A 113 -12.24 2.84 10.10
CA CYS A 113 -11.83 2.04 11.25
C CYS A 113 -11.11 0.74 10.89
N ASN A 114 -10.91 0.43 9.61
CA ASN A 114 -10.33 -0.83 9.18
C ASN A 114 -8.88 -1.00 9.70
N PHE A 115 -8.60 -2.16 10.30
CA PHE A 115 -7.29 -2.54 10.83
C PHE A 115 -6.15 -2.23 9.88
N TYR A 116 -6.24 -2.61 8.59
CA TYR A 116 -5.15 -2.39 7.65
C TYR A 116 -4.95 -0.91 7.31
N LEU A 117 -6.02 -0.12 7.22
CA LEU A 117 -5.91 1.32 7.03
C LEU A 117 -5.33 2.02 8.26
N MET A 118 -5.64 1.53 9.47
CA MET A 118 -5.04 2.02 10.70
C MET A 118 -3.54 1.66 10.79
N VAL A 119 -3.17 0.41 10.50
CA VAL A 119 -1.76 -0.01 10.44
C VAL A 119 -0.96 0.82 9.43
N LEU A 120 -1.53 1.11 8.26
CA LEU A 120 -0.90 2.00 7.28
C LEU A 120 -0.76 3.43 7.80
N SER A 121 -1.77 3.93 8.49
CA SER A 121 -1.80 5.30 8.99
C SER A 121 -0.80 5.55 10.12
N PHE A 122 -0.53 4.55 10.97
CA PHE A 122 0.32 4.72 12.14
C PHE A 122 1.66 3.98 12.08
N SER A 123 1.72 2.71 11.70
CA SER A 123 2.96 1.92 11.81
C SER A 123 3.74 1.82 10.50
N ALA A 124 3.07 1.57 9.38
CA ALA A 124 3.73 1.20 8.13
C ALA A 124 4.08 2.41 7.23
N GLU A 125 4.93 3.32 7.72
CA GLU A 125 5.21 4.61 7.07
C GLU A 125 5.74 4.50 5.63
N ARG A 126 6.72 3.62 5.38
CA ARG A 126 7.29 3.40 4.02
C ARG A 126 6.26 2.89 3.02
N VAL A 127 5.49 1.87 3.43
CA VAL A 127 4.43 1.27 2.61
C VAL A 127 3.33 2.29 2.35
N LYS A 128 2.94 3.06 3.36
CA LYS A 128 1.97 4.15 3.23
C LYS A 128 2.42 5.18 2.19
N LEU A 129 3.64 5.69 2.29
CA LEU A 129 4.14 6.69 1.35
C LEU A 129 4.18 6.13 -0.09
N ALA A 130 4.66 4.89 -0.25
CA ALA A 130 4.68 4.22 -1.53
C ALA A 130 3.26 4.02 -2.10
N LEU A 131 2.28 3.68 -1.26
CA LEU A 131 0.88 3.55 -1.64
C LEU A 131 0.25 4.90 -2.03
N VAL A 132 0.60 5.98 -1.34
CA VAL A 132 0.17 7.34 -1.72
C VAL A 132 0.65 7.69 -3.12
N PHE A 133 1.95 7.51 -3.41
CA PHE A 133 2.47 7.74 -4.75
C PHE A 133 1.81 6.86 -5.81
N PHE A 134 1.49 5.60 -5.46
CA PHE A 134 0.76 4.70 -6.35
C PHE A 134 -0.66 5.21 -6.66
N LEU A 135 -1.43 5.60 -5.65
CA LEU A 135 -2.80 6.08 -5.81
C LEU A 135 -2.87 7.43 -6.53
N VAL A 136 -1.92 8.32 -6.25
CA VAL A 136 -1.73 9.59 -6.98
C VAL A 136 -1.41 9.28 -8.43
N GLY A 137 -0.42 8.43 -8.70
CA GLY A 137 -0.04 8.02 -10.06
C GLY A 137 -1.22 7.40 -10.83
N TYR A 138 -2.04 6.58 -10.17
CA TYR A 138 -3.25 6.01 -10.75
C TYR A 138 -4.32 7.06 -11.11
N SER A 139 -4.34 8.20 -10.40
CA SER A 139 -5.28 9.30 -10.66
C SER A 139 -4.78 10.33 -11.68
N LEU A 140 -3.48 10.36 -11.96
CA LEU A 140 -2.84 11.28 -12.90
C LEU A 140 -2.82 10.73 -14.34
N ARG A 141 -2.49 11.60 -15.31
CA ARG A 141 -2.32 11.27 -16.73
C ARG A 141 -0.95 11.72 -17.22
N GLY A 142 -0.51 11.20 -18.38
CA GLY A 142 0.75 11.60 -19.03
C GLY A 142 2.00 11.23 -18.24
N VAL A 143 3.07 12.03 -18.39
CA VAL A 143 4.39 11.78 -17.77
C VAL A 143 4.32 11.74 -16.23
N LEU A 144 3.51 12.61 -15.62
CA LEU A 144 3.36 12.68 -14.16
C LEU A 144 2.84 11.37 -13.54
N ARG A 145 2.00 10.61 -14.27
CA ARG A 145 1.57 9.27 -13.84
C ARG A 145 2.76 8.33 -13.71
N TYR A 146 3.65 8.31 -14.70
CA TYR A 146 4.81 7.42 -14.69
C TYR A 146 5.84 7.84 -13.63
N LEU A 147 6.03 9.15 -13.43
CA LEU A 147 6.89 9.66 -12.35
C LEU A 147 6.36 9.24 -10.98
N ALA A 148 5.06 9.42 -10.71
CA ALA A 148 4.47 9.02 -9.43
C ALA A 148 4.54 7.49 -9.21
N LEU A 149 4.28 6.68 -10.24
CA LEU A 149 4.42 5.22 -10.14
C LEU A 149 5.89 4.80 -9.95
N GLY A 150 6.84 5.49 -10.58
CA GLY A 150 8.28 5.30 -10.36
C GLY A 150 8.68 5.62 -8.92
N LEU A 151 8.23 6.76 -8.38
CA LEU A 151 8.46 7.16 -6.99
C LEU A 151 7.88 6.13 -6.00
N SER A 152 6.73 5.54 -6.31
CA SER A 152 6.15 4.47 -5.50
C SER A 152 7.08 3.25 -5.41
N LEU A 153 7.65 2.79 -6.53
CA LEU A 153 8.61 1.67 -6.57
C LEU A 153 9.92 2.00 -5.84
N VAL A 154 10.44 3.21 -6.03
CA VAL A 154 11.69 3.68 -5.38
C VAL A 154 11.51 3.86 -3.87
N THR A 155 10.28 4.14 -3.42
CA THR A 155 9.94 4.22 -2.00
C THR A 155 9.81 2.84 -1.36
N GLN A 156 9.17 1.89 -2.04
CA GLN A 156 8.99 0.53 -1.54
C GLN A 156 8.86 -0.45 -2.71
N VAL A 157 9.81 -1.37 -2.83
CA VAL A 157 9.89 -2.36 -3.92
C VAL A 157 8.66 -3.27 -3.97
N GLN A 158 8.03 -3.55 -2.83
CA GLN A 158 6.82 -4.37 -2.74
C GLN A 158 5.64 -3.81 -3.56
N MET A 159 5.65 -2.51 -3.89
CA MET A 159 4.65 -1.90 -4.78
C MET A 159 4.70 -2.45 -6.21
N LEU A 160 5.79 -3.13 -6.60
CA LEU A 160 5.87 -3.86 -7.86
C LEU A 160 4.75 -4.89 -7.98
N LEU A 161 4.36 -5.56 -6.89
CA LEU A 161 3.28 -6.53 -6.90
C LEU A 161 1.94 -5.90 -7.31
N LEU A 162 1.63 -4.72 -6.78
CA LEU A 162 0.42 -3.97 -7.14
C LEU A 162 0.50 -3.39 -8.56
N LEU A 163 1.69 -2.95 -8.98
CA LEU A 163 1.89 -2.42 -10.33
C LEU A 163 1.73 -3.50 -11.40
N LEU A 164 2.27 -4.70 -11.15
CA LEU A 164 2.07 -5.87 -12.01
C LEU A 164 0.58 -6.22 -12.08
N GLY A 165 -0.10 -6.26 -10.93
CA GLY A 165 -1.55 -6.44 -10.86
C GLY A 165 -2.32 -5.43 -11.72
N ALA A 166 -2.00 -4.15 -11.58
CA ALA A 166 -2.66 -3.08 -12.35
C ALA A 166 -2.41 -3.15 -13.87
N ARG A 167 -1.44 -3.94 -14.34
CA ARG A 167 -1.10 -4.11 -15.76
C ARG A 167 -1.61 -5.42 -16.36
N VAL A 168 -2.19 -6.32 -15.57
CA VAL A 168 -2.69 -7.63 -16.04
C VAL A 168 -3.65 -7.51 -17.22
N GLU A 169 -4.59 -6.55 -17.21
CA GLU A 169 -5.52 -6.35 -18.32
C GLU A 169 -4.78 -6.01 -19.63
N GLY A 170 -3.77 -5.15 -19.56
CA GLY A 170 -2.94 -4.79 -20.70
C GLY A 170 -2.13 -5.98 -21.22
N VAL A 171 -1.55 -6.78 -20.32
CA VAL A 171 -0.84 -8.03 -20.66
C VAL A 171 -1.78 -8.98 -21.40
N LEU A 172 -2.97 -9.24 -20.84
CA LEU A 172 -3.96 -10.12 -21.45
C LEU A 172 -4.46 -9.61 -22.80
N ALA A 173 -4.55 -8.29 -22.99
CA ALA A 173 -4.90 -7.70 -24.27
C ALA A 173 -3.79 -7.91 -25.32
N VAL A 174 -2.53 -7.72 -24.94
CA VAL A 174 -1.37 -7.97 -25.81
C VAL A 174 -1.28 -9.46 -26.16
N CYS A 175 -1.44 -10.38 -25.20
CA CYS A 175 -1.46 -11.82 -25.47
C CYS A 175 -2.58 -12.19 -26.46
N ARG A 176 -3.77 -11.60 -26.33
CA ARG A 176 -4.89 -11.81 -27.27
C ARG A 176 -4.61 -11.26 -28.67
N GLN A 177 -3.86 -10.15 -28.79
CA GLN A 177 -3.45 -9.61 -30.08
C GLN A 177 -2.36 -10.47 -30.74
N LEU A 178 -1.36 -10.90 -29.97
CA LEU A 178 -0.30 -11.80 -30.43
C LEU A 178 -0.86 -13.15 -30.88
N ALA A 179 -1.84 -13.72 -30.17
CA ALA A 179 -2.52 -14.94 -30.58
C ALA A 179 -3.27 -14.79 -31.92
N ARG A 180 -3.56 -13.56 -32.34
CA ARG A 180 -4.15 -13.23 -33.66
C ARG A 180 -3.09 -12.78 -34.68
N GLY A 181 -1.81 -12.93 -34.37
CA GLY A 181 -0.69 -12.54 -35.23
C GLY A 181 -0.49 -11.02 -35.39
N ARG A 182 -1.08 -10.18 -34.52
CA ARG A 182 -0.96 -8.72 -34.61
C ARG A 182 -0.04 -8.18 -33.50
N VAL A 183 0.97 -7.41 -33.88
CA VAL A 183 1.84 -6.69 -32.95
C VAL A 183 1.38 -5.22 -32.88
N GLY A 184 0.69 -4.86 -31.80
CA GLY A 184 0.28 -3.48 -31.53
C GLY A 184 1.29 -2.70 -30.70
N SER A 185 1.12 -1.39 -30.59
CA SER A 185 1.94 -0.52 -29.71
C SER A 185 1.92 -0.95 -28.23
N GLY A 186 0.86 -1.64 -27.80
CA GLY A 186 0.77 -2.27 -26.47
C GLY A 186 1.89 -3.29 -26.21
N PHE A 187 2.38 -3.98 -27.24
CA PHE A 187 3.49 -4.93 -27.12
C PHE A 187 4.80 -4.23 -26.74
N VAL A 188 5.12 -3.11 -27.40
CA VAL A 188 6.32 -2.32 -27.10
C VAL A 188 6.26 -1.78 -25.66
N SER A 189 5.11 -1.25 -25.24
CA SER A 189 4.92 -0.79 -23.86
C SER A 189 5.09 -1.92 -22.85
N LEU A 190 4.61 -3.13 -23.16
CA LEU A 190 4.76 -4.30 -22.29
C LEU A 190 6.23 -4.73 -22.22
N LEU A 191 6.92 -4.82 -23.36
CA LEU A 191 8.33 -5.17 -23.44
C LEU A 191 9.20 -4.20 -22.63
N LEU A 192 8.99 -2.89 -22.78
CA LEU A 192 9.70 -1.88 -22.00
C LEU A 192 9.42 -2.00 -20.50
N THR A 193 8.17 -2.33 -20.12
CA THR A 193 7.82 -2.56 -18.72
C THR A 193 8.50 -3.80 -18.15
N LEU A 194 8.57 -4.89 -18.93
CA LEU A 194 9.26 -6.13 -18.54
C LEU A 194 10.78 -5.92 -18.44
N LEU A 195 11.38 -5.22 -19.40
CA LEU A 195 12.80 -4.87 -19.36
C LEU A 195 13.13 -3.98 -18.16
N GLY A 196 12.34 -2.92 -17.92
CA GLY A 196 12.50 -2.06 -16.76
C GLY A 196 12.34 -2.82 -15.44
N GLY A 197 11.36 -3.72 -15.37
CA GLY A 197 11.17 -4.61 -14.22
C GLY A 197 12.35 -5.55 -14.00
N LEU A 198 12.90 -6.14 -15.06
CA LEU A 198 14.07 -7.02 -14.99
C LEU A 198 15.32 -6.27 -14.52
N ILE A 199 15.59 -5.08 -15.06
CA ILE A 199 16.70 -4.22 -14.62
C ILE A 199 16.55 -3.92 -13.12
N LEU A 200 15.35 -3.55 -12.67
CA LEU A 200 15.08 -3.26 -11.27
C LEU A 200 15.27 -4.49 -10.37
N LEU A 201 14.85 -5.68 -10.82
CA LEU A 201 15.09 -6.94 -10.11
C LEU A 201 16.58 -7.29 -10.01
N LEU A 202 17.36 -7.06 -11.07
CA LEU A 202 18.80 -7.27 -11.07
C LEU A 202 19.51 -6.31 -10.11
N LEU A 203 19.13 -5.03 -10.11
CA LEU A 203 19.66 -4.03 -9.19
C LEU A 203 19.35 -4.35 -7.73
N LEU A 204 18.20 -4.97 -7.46
CA LEU A 204 17.73 -5.28 -6.11
C LEU A 204 17.99 -6.73 -5.68
N ARG A 205 18.70 -7.52 -6.50
CA ARG A 205 18.85 -8.97 -6.28
C ARG A 205 19.42 -9.30 -4.89
N GLU A 206 20.40 -8.53 -4.42
CA GLU A 206 21.07 -8.77 -3.13
C GLU A 206 20.16 -8.41 -1.95
N HIS A 207 19.38 -7.33 -2.09
CA HIS A 207 18.38 -6.92 -1.10
C HIS A 207 17.21 -7.92 -1.03
N ILE A 208 16.80 -8.47 -2.17
CA ILE A 208 15.78 -9.51 -2.24
C ILE A 208 16.31 -10.80 -1.63
N ALA A 209 17.53 -11.23 -1.98
CA ALA A 209 18.14 -12.46 -1.49
C ALA A 209 18.37 -12.43 0.03
N SER A 210 18.87 -11.31 0.57
CA SER A 210 19.07 -11.14 2.02
C SER A 210 17.77 -11.13 2.81
N LYS A 211 16.71 -10.51 2.28
CA LYS A 211 15.37 -10.60 2.90
C LYS A 211 14.81 -12.02 2.82
N PHE A 212 14.95 -12.66 1.66
CA PHE A 212 14.43 -13.99 1.43
C PHE A 212 15.00 -15.01 2.42
N SER A 213 16.32 -15.00 2.64
CA SER A 213 16.96 -15.94 3.58
C SER A 213 16.50 -15.72 5.03
N HIS A 214 16.25 -14.47 5.43
CA HIS A 214 15.77 -14.15 6.78
C HIS A 214 14.28 -14.51 6.98
N TYR A 215 13.43 -14.24 5.99
CA TYR A 215 11.98 -14.47 6.13
C TYR A 215 11.57 -15.92 5.90
N ALA A 216 12.23 -16.64 5.00
CA ALA A 216 11.86 -18.03 4.67
C ALA A 216 11.94 -18.97 5.88
N GLY A 217 12.86 -18.73 6.81
CA GLY A 217 13.05 -19.58 8.00
C GLY A 217 12.10 -19.27 9.17
N VAL A 218 11.64 -18.03 9.32
CA VAL A 218 10.93 -17.59 10.53
C VAL A 218 9.45 -17.27 10.28
N TRP A 219 9.13 -16.62 9.15
CA TRP A 219 7.80 -16.05 8.90
C TRP A 219 7.12 -16.58 7.63
N GLY A 220 7.86 -17.29 6.79
CA GLY A 220 7.35 -17.92 5.57
C GLY A 220 6.65 -19.26 5.82
N GLY A 221 6.30 -19.93 4.72
CA GLY A 221 5.74 -21.29 4.75
C GLY A 221 4.24 -21.38 4.45
N ALA A 222 3.71 -22.60 4.59
CA ALA A 222 2.34 -22.92 4.17
C ALA A 222 1.26 -22.18 4.97
N THR A 223 1.50 -21.88 6.25
CA THR A 223 0.54 -21.15 7.09
C THR A 223 0.38 -19.70 6.64
N ALA A 224 1.45 -19.08 6.13
CA ALA A 224 1.42 -17.71 5.60
C ALA A 224 0.53 -17.57 4.36
N LEU A 225 0.26 -18.67 3.64
CA LEU A 225 -0.58 -18.69 2.44
C LEU A 225 -2.08 -18.62 2.75
N ILE A 226 -2.51 -19.01 3.96
CA ILE A 226 -3.93 -19.17 4.28
C ILE A 226 -4.69 -17.85 4.10
N LYS A 227 -4.19 -16.75 4.70
CA LYS A 227 -4.86 -15.44 4.63
C LYS A 227 -4.95 -14.92 3.17
N PRO A 228 -3.86 -14.88 2.37
CA PRO A 228 -3.93 -14.48 0.96
C PRO A 228 -4.80 -15.39 0.09
N LEU A 229 -4.81 -16.70 0.34
CA LEU A 229 -5.66 -17.64 -0.40
C LEU A 229 -7.14 -17.40 -0.12
N ILE A 230 -7.53 -17.12 1.13
CA ILE A 230 -8.91 -16.73 1.47
C ILE A 230 -9.31 -15.46 0.70
N PHE A 231 -8.46 -14.43 0.72
CA PHE A 231 -8.75 -13.21 -0.05
C PHE A 231 -8.80 -13.46 -1.55
N THR A 232 -7.94 -14.33 -2.08
CA THR A 232 -7.96 -14.72 -3.50
C THR A 232 -9.29 -15.40 -3.84
N ALA A 233 -9.72 -16.39 -3.07
CA ALA A 233 -10.99 -17.08 -3.27
C ALA A 233 -12.18 -16.10 -3.25
N MET A 234 -12.21 -15.20 -2.26
CA MET A 234 -13.23 -14.15 -2.19
C MET A 234 -13.18 -13.21 -3.40
N THR A 235 -11.98 -12.82 -3.85
CA THR A 235 -11.78 -11.96 -5.02
C THR A 235 -12.34 -12.63 -6.28
N LEU A 236 -12.03 -13.91 -6.51
CA LEU A 236 -12.53 -14.67 -7.66
C LEU A 236 -14.05 -14.76 -7.66
N PHE A 237 -14.66 -14.96 -6.48
CA PHE A 237 -16.11 -15.00 -6.33
C PHE A 237 -16.80 -13.70 -6.77
N TYR A 238 -16.21 -12.53 -6.44
CA TYR A 238 -16.77 -11.23 -6.81
C TYR A 238 -16.35 -10.70 -8.19
N ALA A 239 -15.32 -11.27 -8.82
CA ALA A 239 -14.73 -10.75 -10.06
C ALA A 239 -15.61 -10.86 -11.33
N ARG A 240 -16.78 -11.53 -11.26
CA ARG A 240 -17.84 -11.65 -12.29
C ARG A 240 -17.40 -11.31 -13.73
N GLY A 241 -16.97 -12.32 -14.48
CA GLY A 241 -16.51 -12.18 -15.87
C GLY A 241 -15.02 -11.83 -16.03
N ARG A 242 -14.35 -11.43 -14.95
CA ARG A 242 -12.90 -11.13 -14.92
C ARG A 242 -12.13 -12.08 -13.99
N VAL A 243 -12.57 -13.35 -13.91
CA VAL A 243 -11.99 -14.35 -13.00
C VAL A 243 -10.50 -14.58 -13.29
N VAL A 244 -10.13 -14.71 -14.57
CA VAL A 244 -8.72 -14.91 -14.98
C VAL A 244 -7.86 -13.70 -14.59
N GLU A 245 -8.37 -12.49 -14.80
CA GLU A 245 -7.68 -11.26 -14.42
C GLU A 245 -7.48 -11.20 -12.90
N ALA A 246 -8.54 -11.40 -12.12
CA ALA A 246 -8.49 -11.41 -10.66
C ALA A 246 -7.53 -12.48 -10.10
N PHE A 247 -7.48 -13.67 -10.73
CA PHE A 247 -6.52 -14.71 -10.37
C PHE A 247 -5.09 -14.26 -10.62
N LEU A 248 -4.79 -13.74 -11.80
CA LEU A 248 -3.46 -13.26 -12.17
C LEU A 248 -2.99 -12.06 -11.33
N VAL A 249 -3.90 -11.20 -10.89
CA VAL A 249 -3.59 -10.09 -9.97
C VAL A 249 -3.27 -10.61 -8.57
N SER A 250 -3.97 -11.64 -8.11
CA SER A 250 -3.82 -12.18 -6.75
C SER A 250 -2.64 -13.14 -6.62
N LEU A 251 -2.28 -13.85 -7.69
CA LEU A 251 -1.24 -14.88 -7.70
C LEU A 251 0.13 -14.36 -7.21
N PRO A 252 0.65 -13.20 -7.67
CA PRO A 252 1.90 -12.65 -7.15
C PRO A 252 1.89 -12.42 -5.63
N MET A 253 0.72 -12.07 -5.06
CA MET A 253 0.58 -11.87 -3.62
C MET A 253 0.64 -13.20 -2.87
N VAL A 254 -0.02 -14.25 -3.38
CA VAL A 254 0.05 -15.59 -2.77
C VAL A 254 1.49 -16.10 -2.79
N VAL A 255 2.18 -15.99 -3.93
CA VAL A 255 3.59 -16.40 -4.05
C VAL A 255 4.49 -15.57 -3.13
N ALA A 256 4.30 -14.25 -3.09
CA ALA A 256 5.08 -13.37 -2.21
C ALA A 256 4.85 -13.70 -0.73
N ALA A 257 3.64 -14.06 -0.31
CA ALA A 257 3.34 -14.40 1.07
C ALA A 257 4.06 -15.67 1.54
N TYR A 258 4.27 -16.65 0.65
CA TYR A 258 5.04 -17.86 0.97
C TYR A 258 6.48 -17.53 1.36
N PHE A 259 7.10 -16.58 0.65
CA PHE A 259 8.53 -16.28 0.77
C PHE A 259 8.86 -15.15 1.74
N ILE A 260 8.02 -14.11 1.77
CA ILE A 260 8.26 -12.87 2.53
C ILE A 260 7.49 -12.87 3.87
N GLY A 261 6.52 -13.77 4.01
CA GLY A 261 5.62 -13.83 5.15
C GLY A 261 4.31 -13.07 4.91
N SER A 262 3.33 -13.33 5.78
CA SER A 262 1.94 -12.94 5.51
C SER A 262 1.61 -11.48 5.82
N GLU A 263 2.19 -10.88 6.87
CA GLU A 263 1.63 -9.65 7.47
C GLU A 263 1.53 -8.46 6.51
N ARG A 264 2.58 -8.16 5.73
CA ARG A 264 2.55 -7.04 4.77
C ARG A 264 1.82 -7.39 3.47
N VAL A 265 1.96 -8.63 3.01
CA VAL A 265 1.39 -9.07 1.74
C VAL A 265 -0.13 -9.21 1.83
N VAL A 266 -0.63 -9.60 2.99
CA VAL A 266 -2.06 -9.71 3.27
C VAL A 266 -2.77 -8.36 3.17
N ILE A 267 -2.13 -7.25 3.54
CA ILE A 267 -2.69 -5.89 3.33
C ILE A 267 -2.98 -5.66 1.84
N PHE A 268 -2.04 -6.06 0.97
CA PHE A 268 -2.24 -5.93 -0.48
C PHE A 268 -3.29 -6.90 -1.01
N SER A 269 -3.32 -8.15 -0.53
CA SER A 269 -4.39 -9.10 -0.86
C SER A 269 -5.78 -8.57 -0.46
N TYR A 270 -5.89 -7.91 0.70
CA TYR A 270 -7.12 -7.26 1.13
C TYR A 270 -7.52 -6.11 0.19
N PHE A 271 -6.56 -5.27 -0.23
CA PHE A 271 -6.87 -4.21 -1.21
C PHE A 271 -7.27 -4.74 -2.58
N VAL A 272 -6.65 -5.83 -3.05
CA VAL A 272 -7.07 -6.51 -4.29
C VAL A 272 -8.49 -7.05 -4.14
N PHE A 273 -8.81 -7.69 -3.02
CA PHE A 273 -10.17 -8.13 -2.71
C PHE A 273 -11.15 -6.96 -2.74
N MET A 274 -10.85 -5.87 -2.04
CA MET A 274 -11.70 -4.68 -2.03
C MET A 274 -11.85 -4.06 -3.42
N PHE A 275 -10.80 -4.11 -4.26
CA PHE A 275 -10.84 -3.59 -5.62
C PHE A 275 -11.90 -4.28 -6.49
N TYR A 276 -12.03 -5.61 -6.39
CA TYR A 276 -13.03 -6.37 -7.14
C TYR A 276 -14.39 -6.42 -6.42
N ALA A 277 -14.41 -6.48 -5.10
CA ALA A 277 -15.64 -6.70 -4.33
C ALA A 277 -16.41 -5.39 -4.00
N ALA A 278 -15.73 -4.25 -3.86
CA ALA A 278 -16.40 -2.98 -3.51
C ALA A 278 -17.32 -2.44 -4.63
N PRO A 279 -16.97 -2.53 -5.93
CA PRO A 279 -17.91 -2.14 -6.99
C PRO A 279 -19.16 -3.03 -7.03
N TYR A 280 -19.07 -4.27 -6.54
CA TYR A 280 -20.19 -5.21 -6.55
C TYR A 280 -21.29 -4.81 -5.56
N ARG A 281 -22.50 -4.54 -6.08
CA ARG A 281 -23.67 -4.04 -5.31
C ARG A 281 -23.33 -2.82 -4.43
N ARG A 282 -22.51 -1.88 -4.94
CA ARG A 282 -22.06 -0.69 -4.19
C ARG A 282 -21.36 -1.03 -2.87
N GLY A 283 -20.74 -2.19 -2.78
CA GLY A 283 -20.03 -2.70 -1.61
C GLY A 283 -20.94 -3.32 -0.55
N LEU A 284 -22.26 -3.24 -0.70
CA LEU A 284 -23.23 -3.83 0.25
C LEU A 284 -23.43 -5.32 -0.03
N ASN A 285 -22.33 -6.06 -0.08
CA ASN A 285 -22.32 -7.51 -0.20
C ASN A 285 -21.77 -8.14 1.08
N LEU A 286 -22.17 -9.38 1.35
CA LEU A 286 -21.85 -10.07 2.60
C LEU A 286 -20.34 -10.14 2.87
N GLY A 287 -19.53 -10.39 1.83
CA GLY A 287 -18.08 -10.49 1.98
C GLY A 287 -17.43 -9.17 2.38
N VAL A 288 -17.80 -8.06 1.72
CA VAL A 288 -17.27 -6.73 2.07
C VAL A 288 -17.74 -6.29 3.45
N ILE A 289 -19.01 -6.51 3.80
CA ILE A 289 -19.54 -6.14 5.11
C ILE A 289 -18.86 -6.95 6.22
N ALA A 290 -18.83 -8.28 6.08
CA ALA A 290 -18.22 -9.16 7.08
C ALA A 290 -16.73 -8.85 7.27
N ALA A 291 -15.97 -8.70 6.18
CA ALA A 291 -14.56 -8.32 6.26
C ALA A 291 -14.39 -6.92 6.89
N SER A 292 -15.20 -5.94 6.50
CA SER A 292 -15.08 -4.58 7.03
C SER A 292 -15.42 -4.51 8.51
N VAL A 293 -16.45 -5.23 8.98
CA VAL A 293 -16.78 -5.31 10.42
C VAL A 293 -15.67 -6.02 11.20
N PHE A 294 -15.19 -7.16 10.71
CA PHE A 294 -14.10 -7.92 11.34
C PHE A 294 -12.83 -7.06 11.48
N PHE A 295 -12.40 -6.40 10.40
CA PHE A 295 -11.21 -5.55 10.45
C PHE A 295 -11.47 -4.23 11.16
N ALA A 296 -12.69 -3.70 11.20
CA ALA A 296 -13.00 -2.52 12.01
C ALA A 296 -12.84 -2.84 13.50
N TYR A 297 -13.33 -4.01 13.94
CA TYR A 297 -13.11 -4.48 15.31
C TYR A 297 -11.62 -4.60 15.64
N GLY A 298 -10.84 -5.22 14.75
CA GLY A 298 -9.38 -5.30 14.89
C GLY A 298 -8.69 -3.93 14.92
N GLY A 299 -9.17 -2.98 14.12
CA GLY A 299 -8.64 -1.62 14.07
C GLY A 299 -8.90 -0.81 15.34
N ILE A 300 -10.08 -0.95 15.94
CA ILE A 300 -10.36 -0.35 17.26
C ILE A 300 -9.43 -0.93 18.33
N GLY A 301 -9.24 -2.26 18.33
CA GLY A 301 -8.29 -2.91 19.23
C GLY A 301 -6.84 -2.42 19.04
N PHE A 302 -6.43 -2.21 17.79
CA PHE A 302 -5.12 -1.64 17.45
C PHE A 302 -4.96 -0.22 18.01
N LEU A 303 -5.96 0.66 17.84
CA LEU A 303 -5.91 2.02 18.37
C LEU A 303 -5.86 2.04 19.90
N ARG A 304 -6.65 1.19 20.55
CA ARG A 304 -6.64 1.07 22.02
C ARG A 304 -5.25 0.71 22.53
N ARG A 305 -4.62 -0.33 21.96
CA ARG A 305 -3.27 -0.75 22.35
C ARG A 305 -2.22 0.32 22.06
N MET A 306 -2.33 1.01 20.93
CA MET A 306 -1.44 2.11 20.60
C MET A 306 -1.51 3.23 21.64
N VAL A 307 -2.70 3.57 22.15
CA VAL A 307 -2.87 4.57 23.20
C VAL A 307 -2.37 4.07 24.56
N GLU A 308 -2.65 2.81 24.91
CA GLU A 308 -2.29 2.23 26.21
C GLU A 308 -0.79 1.90 26.33
N PHE A 309 -0.16 1.38 25.27
CA PHE A 309 1.20 0.81 25.29
C PHE A 309 2.18 1.54 24.38
N GLY A 310 1.72 2.50 23.58
CA GLY A 310 2.54 3.17 22.58
C GLY A 310 2.81 2.35 21.31
N ASP A 311 2.33 1.10 21.24
CA ASP A 311 2.44 0.20 20.09
C ASP A 311 1.11 -0.53 19.86
N GLY A 312 0.56 -0.43 18.65
CA GLY A 312 -0.69 -1.09 18.29
C GLY A 312 -0.60 -2.62 18.18
N PHE A 313 0.63 -3.18 18.21
CA PHE A 313 0.90 -4.61 18.20
C PHE A 313 1.25 -5.21 19.57
N ALA A 314 1.27 -4.40 20.64
CA ALA A 314 1.62 -4.87 21.99
C ALA A 314 0.71 -6.04 22.46
N GLY A 315 1.29 -7.10 23.02
CA GLY A 315 0.54 -8.26 23.55
C GLY A 315 -0.05 -9.21 22.50
N ILE A 316 0.29 -9.05 21.22
CA ILE A 316 -0.04 -10.01 20.14
C ILE A 316 1.10 -11.02 19.92
N TYR A 317 2.29 -10.73 20.44
CA TYR A 317 3.49 -11.56 20.37
C TYR A 317 3.81 -12.18 21.72
#